data_AF-A0A7C5FMR7-F1
#
_entry.id   AF-A0A7C5FMR7-F1
#
_cell.length_a   1.000
_cell.length_b   1.000
_cell.length_c   1.000
_cell.angle_alpha   90.00
_cell.angle_beta   90.00
_cell.angle_gamma   90.00
#
_symmetry.space_group_name_H-M   'P 1'
#
loop_
_entity.id
_entity.type
_entity.pdbx_description
1 polymer ?
#
loop_
_entity_poly.entity_id
_entity_poly.type
_entity_poly.pdbx_seq_one_letter_code
_entity_poly.pdbx_strand_id
1 'polypeptide(L)'
;MEEQVNDTQILGEINPNYKDYVLYVDDLSIEYTLGTTRIFAVNHVTFGIRKNESIGIVGESGCGKSTLAMAIAHILPPNARVTSGRVYFKGQVVVSPEMGASYSIRYDRKERKIENQLSIVRWKGISVIFQGALDSLNPVHKVGTQLSDIFIYRESMKPE
;
A
#
# COMPACT_ATOMS: atom_id res chain seq x y z
N MET A 1 10.96 -13.41 26.70
CA MET A 1 10.65 -12.01 27.06
C MET A 1 10.47 -11.29 25.75
N GLU A 2 9.22 -11.21 25.27
CA GLU A 2 8.88 -10.50 24.04
C GLU A 2 8.87 -9.00 24.35
N GLU A 3 9.78 -8.26 23.74
CA GLU A 3 9.69 -6.80 23.67
C GLU A 3 8.44 -6.46 22.87
N GLN A 4 7.40 -5.98 23.57
CA GLN A 4 6.30 -5.25 22.94
C GLN A 4 6.88 -3.97 22.35
N VAL A 5 7.22 -4.04 21.07
CA VAL A 5 7.59 -2.87 20.29
C VAL A 5 6.34 -2.03 20.12
N ASN A 6 6.34 -0.87 20.77
CA ASN A 6 5.21 0.06 20.78
C ASN A 6 4.97 0.59 19.35
N ASP A 7 3.84 0.23 18.73
CA ASP A 7 3.48 0.53 17.32
C ASP A 7 3.65 2.01 16.93
N THR A 8 3.60 2.90 17.91
CA THR A 8 3.69 4.36 17.76
C THR A 8 5.10 4.88 17.44
N GLN A 9 6.16 4.15 17.80
CA GLN A 9 7.55 4.64 17.62
C GLN A 9 8.14 4.42 16.23
N ILE A 10 7.41 3.71 15.37
CA ILE A 10 7.97 3.12 14.16
C ILE A 10 7.54 3.88 12.89
N LEU A 11 6.41 4.58 12.94
CA LEU A 11 5.84 5.34 11.84
C LEU A 11 6.22 6.81 12.06
N GLY A 12 6.82 7.46 11.07
CA GLY A 12 7.44 8.79 11.20
C GLY A 12 6.52 9.87 11.78
N GLU A 13 7.11 11.02 12.13
CA GLU A 13 6.39 12.14 12.77
C GLU A 13 5.07 12.48 12.06
N ILE A 14 3.99 12.54 12.82
CA ILE A 14 2.66 12.90 12.32
C ILE A 14 2.72 14.34 11.83
N ASN A 15 2.51 14.57 10.53
CA ASN A 15 2.43 15.93 10.01
C ASN A 15 1.07 16.54 10.41
N PRO A 16 1.04 17.61 11.24
CA PRO A 16 -0.21 18.18 11.75
C PRO A 16 -1.09 18.77 10.65
N ASN A 17 -0.51 19.17 9.51
CA ASN A 17 -1.27 19.71 8.38
C ASN A 17 -2.20 18.68 7.73
N TYR A 18 -1.98 17.39 7.99
CA TYR A 18 -2.74 16.29 7.40
C TYR A 18 -3.55 15.49 8.43
N LYS A 19 -3.71 15.99 9.66
CA LYS A 19 -4.44 15.30 10.74
C LYS A 19 -5.91 15.03 10.43
N ASP A 20 -6.54 15.90 9.66
CA ASP A 20 -7.96 15.78 9.29
C ASP A 20 -8.19 14.76 8.16
N TYR A 21 -7.12 14.32 7.49
CA TYR A 21 -7.17 13.36 6.41
C TYR A 21 -6.87 11.94 6.90
N VAL A 22 -7.69 10.99 6.48
CA VAL A 22 -7.38 9.55 6.63
C VAL A 22 -6.30 9.16 5.62
N LEU A 23 -6.37 9.70 4.40
CA LEU A 23 -5.37 9.53 3.36
C LEU A 23 -5.08 10.89 2.72
N TYR A 24 -3.82 11.22 2.49
CA TYR A 24 -3.43 12.41 1.72
C TYR A 24 -2.31 12.04 0.76
N VAL A 25 -2.50 12.33 -0.52
CA VAL A 25 -1.51 12.18 -1.59
C VAL A 25 -1.00 13.56 -1.93
N ASP A 26 0.32 13.74 -1.88
CA ASP A 26 0.98 15.03 -2.06
C ASP A 26 2.03 14.92 -3.18
N ASP A 27 1.76 15.56 -4.32
CA ASP A 27 2.65 15.67 -5.49
C ASP A 27 3.23 14.33 -5.98
N LEU A 28 2.43 13.27 -5.94
CA LEU A 28 2.89 11.91 -6.22
C LEU A 28 3.13 11.70 -7.70
N SER A 29 4.34 11.23 -8.04
CA SER A 29 4.70 10.80 -9.40
C SER A 29 5.25 9.38 -9.41
N ILE A 30 4.81 8.60 -10.41
CA ILE A 30 5.15 7.19 -10.57
C ILE A 30 5.56 6.92 -12.01
N GLU A 31 6.73 6.31 -12.16
CA GLU A 31 7.36 6.02 -13.44
C GLU A 31 7.51 4.51 -13.63
N TYR A 32 7.15 4.01 -14.81
CA TYR A 32 7.45 2.66 -15.26
C TYR A 32 8.68 2.65 -16.15
N THR A 33 9.54 1.66 -15.96
CA THR A 33 10.66 1.36 -16.86
C THR A 33 10.28 0.22 -17.79
N LEU A 34 10.34 0.47 -19.10
CA LEU A 34 10.05 -0.47 -20.19
C LEU A 34 11.29 -0.55 -21.08
N GLY A 35 12.16 -1.53 -20.82
CA GLY A 35 13.47 -1.61 -21.44
C GLY A 35 14.31 -0.37 -21.11
N THR A 36 14.64 0.43 -22.12
CA THR A 36 15.36 1.71 -21.95
C THR A 36 14.43 2.92 -21.79
N THR A 37 13.13 2.75 -22.07
CA THR A 37 12.16 3.85 -22.02
C THR A 37 11.59 3.97 -20.62
N ARG A 38 11.37 5.21 -20.17
CA ARG A 38 10.65 5.48 -18.94
C ARG A 38 9.41 6.32 -19.21
N ILE A 39 8.30 5.96 -18.55
CA ILE A 39 6.99 6.56 -18.78
C ILE A 39 6.35 6.90 -17.44
N PHE A 40 5.88 8.13 -17.29
CA PHE A 40 5.06 8.54 -16.16
C PHE A 40 3.66 7.98 -16.31
N ALA A 41 3.29 7.05 -15.41
CA ALA A 41 1.92 6.57 -15.29
C ALA A 41 1.08 7.46 -14.35
N VAL A 42 1.74 8.12 -13.40
CA VAL A 42 1.15 9.14 -12.52
C VAL A 42 2.11 10.31 -12.46
N ASN A 43 1.61 11.53 -12.61
CA ASN A 43 2.43 12.74 -12.70
C ASN A 43 1.83 13.85 -11.85
N HIS A 44 2.51 14.22 -10.76
CA HIS A 44 2.14 15.34 -9.87
C HIS A 44 0.69 15.30 -9.36
N VAL A 45 0.26 14.15 -8.83
CA VAL A 45 -1.11 13.98 -8.30
C VAL A 45 -1.17 14.39 -6.83
N THR A 46 -2.13 15.27 -6.50
CA THR A 46 -2.43 15.70 -5.13
C THR A 46 -3.92 15.61 -4.84
N PHE A 47 -4.29 14.93 -3.75
CA PHE A 47 -5.66 14.91 -3.24
C PHE A 47 -5.70 14.38 -1.79
N GLY A 48 -6.79 14.65 -1.08
CA GLY A 48 -7.01 14.14 0.27
C GLY A 48 -8.37 13.45 0.41
N ILE A 49 -8.44 12.48 1.32
CA ILE A 49 -9.66 11.78 1.74
C ILE A 49 -9.79 11.96 3.25
N ARG A 50 -10.84 12.64 3.69
CA ARG A 50 -11.17 12.81 5.11
C ARG A 50 -11.91 11.59 5.65
N LYS A 51 -12.09 11.55 6.97
CA LYS A 51 -12.89 10.51 7.60
C LYS A 51 -14.33 10.56 7.06
N ASN A 52 -14.87 9.39 6.73
CA ASN A 52 -16.21 9.21 6.14
C ASN A 52 -16.40 9.86 4.76
N GLU A 53 -15.32 10.18 4.06
CA GLU A 53 -15.35 10.67 2.69
C GLU A 53 -15.11 9.53 1.70
N SER A 54 -15.80 9.58 0.57
CA SER A 54 -15.61 8.66 -0.55
C SER A 54 -15.13 9.45 -1.76
N ILE A 55 -14.04 9.01 -2.39
CA ILE A 55 -13.51 9.59 -3.62
C ILE A 55 -13.67 8.61 -4.78
N GLY A 56 -14.12 9.12 -5.93
CA GLY A 56 -14.16 8.38 -7.19
C GLY A 56 -13.07 8.87 -8.13
N ILE A 57 -12.25 7.95 -8.63
CA ILE A 57 -11.21 8.25 -9.63
C ILE A 57 -11.69 7.74 -11.00
N VAL A 58 -11.87 8.66 -11.94
CA VAL A 58 -12.38 8.37 -13.29
C VAL A 58 -11.38 8.79 -14.36
N GLY A 59 -11.45 8.14 -15.53
CA GLY A 59 -10.59 8.43 -16.66
C GLY A 59 -10.48 7.24 -17.60
N GLU A 60 -9.91 7.46 -18.78
CA GLU A 60 -9.77 6.45 -19.84
C GLU A 60 -8.87 5.27 -19.43
N SER A 61 -8.96 4.16 -20.17
CA SER A 61 -8.04 3.03 -19.97
C SER A 61 -6.58 3.50 -20.14
N GLY A 62 -5.71 3.10 -19.21
CA GLY A 62 -4.28 3.47 -19.25
C GLY A 62 -3.91 4.82 -18.63
N CYS A 63 -4.85 5.63 -18.13
CA CYS A 63 -4.51 6.95 -17.54
C CYS A 63 -3.89 6.89 -16.12
N GLY A 64 -3.50 5.71 -15.62
CA GLY A 64 -2.78 5.59 -14.33
C GLY A 64 -3.63 5.35 -13.08
N LYS A 65 -4.97 5.19 -13.19
CA LYS A 65 -5.86 4.93 -12.03
C LYS A 65 -5.42 3.73 -11.18
N SER A 66 -5.19 2.59 -11.84
CA SER A 66 -4.78 1.36 -11.16
C SER A 66 -3.37 1.50 -10.58
N THR A 67 -2.46 2.20 -11.27
CA THR A 67 -1.11 2.50 -10.76
C THR A 67 -1.17 3.32 -9.47
N LEU A 68 -2.00 4.37 -9.43
CA LEU A 68 -2.21 5.20 -8.24
C LEU A 68 -2.75 4.37 -7.08
N ALA A 69 -3.78 3.56 -7.31
CA ALA A 69 -4.35 2.67 -6.30
C ALA A 69 -3.31 1.65 -5.78
N MET A 70 -2.53 1.06 -6.68
CA MET A 70 -1.46 0.12 -6.32
C MET A 70 -0.35 0.78 -5.49
N ALA A 71 0.03 2.02 -5.78
CA ALA A 71 1.01 2.74 -4.99
C ALA A 71 0.52 3.01 -3.57
N ILE A 72 -0.73 3.48 -3.43
CA ILE A 72 -1.36 3.70 -2.12
C ILE A 72 -1.40 2.39 -1.31
N ALA A 73 -1.64 1.26 -1.98
CA ALA A 73 -1.65 -0.06 -1.37
C ALA A 73 -0.27 -0.73 -1.25
N HIS A 74 0.81 -0.04 -1.62
CA HIS A 74 2.19 -0.52 -1.62
C HIS A 74 2.46 -1.80 -2.44
N ILE A 75 1.75 -1.98 -3.54
CA ILE A 75 1.86 -3.18 -4.39
C ILE A 75 2.31 -2.81 -5.80
N LEU A 76 3.12 -1.75 -5.96
CA LEU A 76 3.73 -1.45 -7.24
C LEU A 76 4.61 -2.63 -7.71
N PRO A 77 4.58 -2.97 -9.00
CA PRO A 77 5.43 -3.99 -9.56
C PRO A 77 6.90 -3.52 -9.58
N PRO A 78 7.86 -4.46 -9.72
CA PRO A 78 9.29 -4.13 -9.67
C PRO A 78 9.77 -3.13 -10.73
N ASN A 79 9.06 -3.03 -11.86
CA ASN A 79 9.40 -2.09 -12.93
C ASN A 79 8.78 -0.70 -12.74
N ALA A 80 8.02 -0.48 -11.66
CA ALA A 80 7.46 0.82 -11.29
C ALA A 80 8.16 1.40 -10.07
N ARG A 81 8.37 2.71 -10.06
CA ARG A 81 8.98 3.41 -8.93
C ARG A 81 8.30 4.74 -8.66
N VAL A 82 8.28 5.12 -7.38
CA VAL A 82 7.88 6.46 -6.95
C VAL A 82 9.07 7.39 -7.16
N THR A 83 8.88 8.45 -7.93
CA THR A 83 9.95 9.40 -8.29
C THR A 83 9.86 10.71 -7.50
N SER A 84 8.66 11.11 -7.10
CA SER A 84 8.41 12.30 -6.27
C SER A 84 7.15 12.13 -5.43
N GLY A 85 6.98 13.04 -4.47
CA GLY A 85 5.78 13.14 -3.66
C GLY A 85 5.70 12.10 -2.54
N ARG A 86 4.62 12.19 -1.76
CA ARG A 86 4.40 11.33 -0.58
C ARG A 86 2.94 10.95 -0.45
N VAL A 87 2.70 9.80 0.17
CA VAL A 87 1.37 9.40 0.63
C VAL A 87 1.39 9.34 2.15
N TYR A 88 0.42 10.02 2.76
CA TYR A 88 0.18 10.03 4.19
C TYR A 88 -1.05 9.20 4.50
N PHE A 89 -0.95 8.28 5.45
CA PHE A 89 -2.07 7.56 6.03
C PHE A 89 -2.18 7.96 7.50
N LYS A 90 -3.32 8.54 7.90
CA LYS A 90 -3.55 9.08 9.25
C LYS A 90 -2.40 9.99 9.74
N GLY A 91 -1.90 10.83 8.84
CA GLY A 91 -0.82 11.78 9.10
C GLY A 91 0.60 11.19 9.09
N GLN A 92 0.77 9.88 8.90
CA GLN A 92 2.08 9.21 8.82
C GLN A 92 2.45 8.94 7.38
N VAL A 93 3.71 9.20 7.01
CA VAL A 93 4.21 8.87 5.67
C VAL A 93 4.26 7.36 5.52
N VAL A 94 3.58 6.86 4.48
CA VAL A 94 3.62 5.45 4.09
C VAL A 94 4.39 5.26 2.78
N VAL A 95 4.15 6.13 1.79
CA VAL A 95 4.89 6.11 0.50
C VAL A 95 5.79 7.33 0.39
N SER A 96 7.01 7.13 -0.07
CA SER A 96 7.92 8.19 -0.55
C SER A 96 8.92 7.61 -1.57
N PRO A 97 9.74 8.42 -2.26
CA PRO A 97 10.81 7.92 -3.13
C PRO A 97 11.83 7.07 -2.37
N GLU A 98 12.09 7.39 -1.09
CA GLU A 98 13.03 6.67 -0.25
C GLU A 98 12.46 5.37 0.33
N MET A 99 11.17 5.35 0.66
CA MET A 99 10.49 4.15 1.18
C MET A 99 9.99 3.22 0.07
N GLY A 100 9.72 3.78 -1.11
CA GLY A 100 9.06 3.10 -2.22
C GLY A 100 7.58 2.82 -1.95
N ALA A 101 6.97 2.11 -2.89
CA ALA A 101 5.57 1.66 -2.80
C ALA A 101 5.41 0.22 -3.32
N SER A 102 6.45 -0.60 -3.19
CA SER A 102 6.41 -2.03 -3.52
C SER A 102 6.49 -2.87 -2.24
N TYR A 103 6.08 -4.14 -2.33
CA TYR A 103 6.32 -5.11 -1.28
C TYR A 103 7.71 -5.71 -1.49
N SER A 104 8.68 -5.41 -0.62
CA SER A 104 10.01 -6.02 -0.75
C SER A 104 9.90 -7.52 -0.43
N ILE A 105 10.13 -8.37 -1.42
CA ILE A 105 10.42 -9.79 -1.19
C ILE A 105 11.88 -9.87 -0.73
N ARG A 106 12.05 -9.71 0.58
CA ARG A 106 13.21 -9.96 1.45
C ARG A 106 14.57 -10.26 0.78
N TYR A 107 15.53 -9.34 0.92
CA TYR A 107 16.96 -9.67 0.88
C TYR A 107 17.79 -9.16 2.08
N ASP A 108 17.34 -8.18 2.88
CA ASP A 108 18.13 -7.66 4.03
C ASP A 108 17.32 -7.38 5.32
N ARG A 109 17.99 -7.36 6.50
CA ARG A 109 17.42 -7.08 7.83
C ARG A 109 16.74 -5.71 7.92
N LYS A 110 17.19 -4.72 7.16
CA LYS A 110 16.61 -3.36 7.16
C LYS A 110 15.20 -3.35 6.54
N GLU A 111 14.98 -4.16 5.51
CA GLU A 111 13.69 -4.30 4.81
C GLU A 111 12.62 -4.97 5.69
N ARG A 112 13.01 -5.87 6.60
CA ARG A 112 12.08 -6.52 7.54
C ARG A 112 11.37 -5.54 8.49
N LYS A 113 12.04 -4.45 8.92
CA LYS A 113 11.40 -3.43 9.76
C LYS A 113 10.34 -2.64 8.99
N ILE A 114 10.59 -2.35 7.71
CA ILE A 114 9.65 -1.68 6.81
C ILE A 114 8.47 -2.62 6.51
N GLU A 115 8.71 -3.91 6.32
CA GLU A 115 7.67 -4.93 6.13
C GLU A 115 6.67 -4.98 7.31
N ASN A 116 7.16 -4.90 8.55
CA ASN A 116 6.30 -4.87 9.74
C ASN A 116 5.43 -3.60 9.82
N GLN A 117 5.91 -2.46 9.35
CA GLN A 117 5.12 -1.23 9.28
C GLN A 117 4.03 -1.31 8.21
N LEU A 118 4.40 -1.79 7.03
CA LEU A 118 3.51 -1.87 5.89
C LEU A 118 2.46 -2.97 6.06
N SER A 119 2.75 -4.02 6.83
CA SER A 119 1.77 -5.06 7.16
C SER A 119 0.62 -4.52 8.00
N ILE A 120 0.90 -3.59 8.93
CA ILE A 120 -0.11 -2.89 9.75
C ILE A 120 -1.00 -2.04 8.85
N VAL A 121 -0.40 -1.26 7.94
CA VAL A 121 -1.14 -0.40 7.00
C VAL A 121 -2.04 -1.24 6.10
N ARG A 122 -1.57 -2.34 5.49
CA ARG A 122 -2.36 -3.12 4.52
C ARG A 122 -3.46 -4.00 5.10
N TRP A 123 -3.36 -4.44 6.36
CA TRP A 123 -4.38 -5.34 6.94
C TRP A 123 -5.37 -4.64 7.84
N LYS A 124 -4.89 -3.70 8.68
CA LYS A 124 -5.74 -2.98 9.63
C LYS A 124 -6.13 -1.58 9.14
N GLY A 125 -5.50 -1.09 8.06
CA GLY A 125 -5.67 0.28 7.56
C GLY A 125 -6.33 0.39 6.18
N ILE A 126 -5.69 -0.18 5.15
CA ILE A 126 -5.99 -0.02 3.73
C ILE A 126 -6.19 -1.41 3.11
N SER A 127 -7.42 -1.71 2.68
CA SER A 127 -7.74 -2.94 1.95
C SER A 127 -7.99 -2.65 0.48
N VAL A 128 -7.68 -3.61 -0.40
CA VAL A 128 -7.86 -3.48 -1.85
C VAL A 128 -8.60 -4.68 -2.42
N ILE A 129 -9.52 -4.41 -3.34
CA ILE A 129 -10.19 -5.41 -4.18
C ILE A 129 -9.81 -5.12 -5.63
N PHE A 130 -9.16 -6.07 -6.30
CA PHE A 130 -8.65 -5.89 -7.66
C PHE A 130 -9.72 -6.07 -8.73
N GLN A 131 -9.51 -5.47 -9.91
CA GLN A 131 -10.39 -5.61 -11.08
C GLN A 131 -10.54 -7.06 -11.61
N GLY A 132 -9.71 -8.01 -11.14
CA GLY A 132 -9.81 -9.44 -11.44
C GLY A 132 -9.80 -10.30 -10.16
N ALA A 133 -10.39 -9.82 -9.06
CA ALA A 133 -10.29 -10.50 -7.76
C ALA A 133 -10.79 -11.96 -7.78
N LEU A 134 -11.64 -12.35 -8.72
CA LEU A 134 -12.09 -13.75 -8.85
C LEU A 134 -10.95 -14.69 -9.28
N ASP A 135 -9.97 -14.21 -10.03
CA ASP A 135 -8.81 -15.00 -10.49
C ASP A 135 -7.85 -15.34 -9.33
N SER A 136 -7.96 -14.63 -8.20
CA SER A 136 -7.16 -14.92 -7.00
C SER A 136 -7.65 -16.11 -6.18
N LEU A 137 -8.85 -16.62 -6.47
CA LEU A 137 -9.40 -17.79 -5.80
C LEU A 137 -8.98 -19.06 -6.53
N ASN A 138 -8.42 -20.01 -5.81
CA ASN A 138 -8.13 -21.33 -6.33
C ASN A 138 -9.44 -22.16 -6.38
N PRO A 139 -9.92 -22.55 -7.58
CA PRO A 139 -11.21 -23.24 -7.72
C PRO A 139 -11.22 -24.66 -7.16
N VAL A 140 -10.05 -25.25 -6.85
CA VAL A 140 -9.97 -26.58 -6.22
C VAL A 140 -10.13 -26.54 -4.69
N HIS A 141 -10.20 -25.35 -4.09
CA HIS A 141 -10.42 -25.17 -2.66
C HIS A 141 -11.72 -24.42 -2.36
N LYS A 142 -12.33 -24.71 -1.21
CA LYS A 142 -13.49 -23.96 -0.73
C LYS A 142 -13.08 -22.52 -0.41
N VAL A 143 -13.99 -21.58 -0.64
CA VAL A 143 -13.79 -20.16 -0.28
C VAL A 143 -13.45 -20.00 1.19
N GLY A 144 -14.15 -20.72 2.09
CA GLY A 144 -13.90 -20.67 3.54
C GLY A 144 -12.47 -21.07 3.92
N THR A 145 -11.90 -22.10 3.28
CA THR A 145 -10.52 -22.56 3.55
C THR A 145 -9.50 -21.50 3.15
N GLN A 146 -9.68 -20.89 1.98
CA GLN A 146 -8.78 -19.84 1.50
C GLN A 146 -8.88 -18.55 2.33
N LEU A 147 -10.08 -18.24 2.85
CA LEU A 147 -10.26 -17.15 3.79
C LEU A 147 -9.64 -17.45 5.17
N SER A 148 -9.74 -18.69 5.66
CA SER A 148 -9.14 -19.08 6.95
C SER A 148 -7.62 -18.98 6.96
N ASP A 149 -6.95 -19.25 5.82
CA ASP A 149 -5.49 -19.16 5.71
C ASP A 149 -4.95 -17.78 6.11
N ILE A 150 -5.71 -16.72 5.80
CA ILE A 150 -5.38 -15.34 6.16
C ILE A 150 -5.37 -15.13 7.68
N PHE A 151 -6.36 -15.68 8.38
CA PHE A 151 -6.49 -15.55 9.84
C PHE A 151 -5.44 -16.41 10.56
N ILE A 152 -5.19 -17.63 10.07
CA ILE A 152 -4.20 -18.55 10.64
C ILE A 152 -2.79 -17.94 10.56
N TYR A 153 -2.41 -17.39 9.40
CA TYR A 153 -1.05 -16.89 9.18
C TYR A 153 -0.75 -15.57 9.91
N ARG A 154 -1.78 -14.77 10.25
CA ARG A 154 -1.59 -13.43 10.85
C ARG A 154 -2.08 -13.27 12.29
N GLU A 155 -3.07 -14.04 12.73
CA GLU A 155 -3.55 -14.03 14.11
C GLU A 155 -3.06 -15.23 14.93
N SER A 156 -2.26 -16.13 14.35
CA SER A 156 -1.80 -17.35 15.02
C SER A 156 -2.95 -18.19 15.61
N MET A 157 -4.13 -18.10 14.99
CA MET A 157 -5.27 -18.95 15.29
C MET A 157 -5.02 -20.36 14.78
N LYS A 158 -5.31 -21.37 15.60
CA LYS A 158 -5.26 -22.78 15.16
C LYS A 158 -6.52 -23.07 14.32
N PRO A 159 -6.38 -23.73 13.16
CA PRO A 159 -7.55 -24.22 12.44
C PRO A 159 -8.30 -25.24 13.30
N GLU A 160 -9.63 -25.09 13.41
CA GLU A 160 -10.55 -26.10 13.94
C GLU A 160 -10.91 -27.13 12.86
#